data_AF-A0A6I1IBN3-F1
#
_entry.id   AF-A0A6I1IBN3-F1
#
_cell.length_a   1.000
_cell.length_b   1.000
_cell.length_c   1.000
_cell.angle_alpha   90.00
_cell.angle_beta   90.00
_cell.angle_gamma   90.00
#
_symmetry.space_group_name_H-M   'P 1'
#
loop_
_entity.id
_entity.type
_entity.pdbx_description
1 polymer ?
#
loop_
_entity_poly.entity_id
_entity_poly.type
_entity_poly.pdbx_seq_one_letter_code
_entity_poly.pdbx_strand_id
1 'polypeptide(L)'
;MFAFLRRKELSLLVVKLNGKAVCSIAAAELPCEKNPAIQLEANSVLELIDAKGHSHRHELGESTGWFHFSIRVHPNLACQADCVITDAREYDPDAFSEGRARGIRFQPFFISGASVANDKLYGQGLFARGLHFSGNITPGNTILSCVCDRCKRSFQIHSYHSGFSSTGYFYSDSGRFTITVHDRVPGCPAALAQPDPVHLATLEAKLPRAPDGTSYRYANPFRCPHCSAPYIDFDAYPKNRQTEYYGNYFVGSELLRYEFGD
;
A
#
# COMPACT_ATOMS: atom_id res chain seq x y z
N MET A 1 43.26 -34.17 -4.69
CA MET A 1 42.54 -33.22 -5.57
C MET A 1 41.10 -33.17 -5.07
N PHE A 2 40.81 -32.35 -4.06
CA PHE A 2 39.47 -32.28 -3.46
C PHE A 2 38.65 -31.23 -4.22
N ALA A 3 37.70 -31.69 -5.04
CA ALA A 3 36.70 -30.83 -5.63
C ALA A 3 35.81 -30.29 -4.51
N PHE A 4 36.02 -29.03 -4.13
CA PHE A 4 35.08 -28.29 -3.29
C PHE A 4 33.75 -28.21 -4.05
N LEU A 5 32.78 -29.05 -3.67
CA LEU A 5 31.38 -28.80 -3.95
C LEU A 5 31.03 -27.48 -3.27
N ARG A 6 31.06 -26.37 -4.03
CA ARG A 6 30.41 -25.12 -3.61
C ARG A 6 28.94 -25.44 -3.38
N ARG A 7 28.53 -25.56 -2.12
CA ARG A 7 27.11 -25.51 -1.75
C ARG A 7 26.57 -24.24 -2.39
N LYS A 8 25.64 -24.39 -3.33
CA LYS A 8 24.91 -23.25 -3.89
C LYS A 8 24.19 -22.60 -2.72
N GLU A 9 24.66 -21.44 -2.31
CA GLU A 9 24.10 -20.72 -1.18
C GLU A 9 22.62 -20.48 -1.47
N LEU A 10 21.75 -20.91 -0.56
CA LEU A 10 20.31 -20.76 -0.73
C LEU A 10 19.98 -19.27 -0.65
N SER A 11 19.36 -18.73 -1.71
CA SER A 11 18.89 -17.35 -1.71
C SER A 11 17.82 -17.17 -0.63
N LEU A 12 17.94 -16.11 0.17
CA LEU A 12 16.92 -15.69 1.12
C LEU A 12 15.64 -15.24 0.40
N LEU A 13 15.82 -14.58 -0.74
CA LEU A 13 14.73 -14.06 -1.54
C LEU A 13 15.07 -14.20 -3.03
N VAL A 14 14.09 -14.63 -3.82
CA VAL A 14 14.13 -14.61 -5.27
C VAL A 14 13.03 -13.70 -5.77
N VAL A 15 13.38 -12.75 -6.63
CA VAL A 15 12.44 -11.82 -7.24
C VAL A 15 12.15 -12.28 -8.66
N LYS A 16 10.87 -12.46 -8.97
CA LYS A 16 10.40 -12.83 -10.30
C LYS A 16 9.46 -11.79 -10.86
N LEU A 17 9.54 -11.59 -12.17
CA LEU A 17 8.58 -10.83 -12.96
C LEU A 17 8.03 -11.73 -14.04
N ASN A 18 6.70 -11.90 -14.06
CA ASN A 18 6.00 -12.82 -14.96
C ASN A 18 6.60 -14.24 -14.94
N GLY A 19 6.92 -14.74 -13.74
CA GLY A 19 7.53 -16.05 -13.53
C GLY A 19 9.04 -16.15 -13.82
N LYS A 20 9.66 -15.13 -14.44
CA LYS A 20 11.10 -15.09 -14.74
C LYS A 20 11.88 -14.43 -13.60
N ALA A 21 12.90 -15.10 -13.08
CA ALA A 21 13.78 -14.53 -12.07
C ALA A 21 14.58 -13.34 -12.64
N VAL A 22 14.57 -12.22 -11.91
CA VAL A 22 15.27 -10.99 -12.30
C VAL A 22 16.40 -10.62 -11.34
N CYS A 23 16.29 -10.98 -10.06
CA CYS A 23 17.38 -10.94 -9.11
C CYS A 23 17.14 -11.93 -7.96
N SER A 24 18.19 -12.16 -7.17
CA SER A 24 18.14 -12.94 -5.94
C SER A 24 18.99 -12.24 -4.88
N ILE A 25 18.65 -12.48 -3.61
CA ILE A 25 19.35 -11.94 -2.45
C ILE A 25 19.76 -13.10 -1.55
N ALA A 26 21.05 -13.19 -1.23
CA ALA A 26 21.61 -14.14 -0.28
C ALA A 26 21.80 -13.51 1.12
N ALA A 27 21.92 -14.35 2.14
CA ALA A 27 22.06 -13.89 3.53
C ALA A 27 23.35 -13.08 3.75
N ALA A 28 24.43 -13.48 3.09
CA ALA A 28 25.72 -12.79 3.16
C ALA A 28 25.70 -11.38 2.55
N GLU A 29 24.66 -11.02 1.78
CA GLU A 29 24.54 -9.71 1.15
C GLU A 29 23.86 -8.67 2.07
N LEU A 30 23.29 -9.07 3.21
CA LEU A 30 22.48 -8.16 4.03
C LEU A 30 23.34 -7.17 4.84
N PRO A 31 22.91 -5.90 4.95
CA PRO A 31 21.80 -5.27 4.22
C PRO A 31 22.16 -5.00 2.76
N CYS A 32 21.19 -5.17 1.86
CA CYS A 32 21.39 -4.89 0.44
C CYS A 32 20.23 -4.15 -0.20
N GLU A 33 20.53 -3.53 -1.34
CA GLU A 33 19.57 -3.06 -2.31
C GLU A 33 19.87 -3.69 -3.69
N LYS A 34 18.82 -4.11 -4.40
CA LYS A 34 18.89 -4.57 -5.79
C LYS A 34 17.99 -3.68 -6.65
N ASN A 35 18.53 -3.21 -7.77
CA ASN A 35 17.83 -2.27 -8.66
C ASN A 35 17.65 -2.84 -10.08
N PRO A 36 16.88 -3.93 -10.27
CA PRO A 36 16.60 -4.40 -11.62
C PRO A 36 15.74 -3.38 -12.37
N ALA A 37 16.11 -3.11 -13.63
CA ALA A 37 15.33 -2.30 -14.55
C ALA A 37 14.85 -3.19 -15.72
N ILE A 38 13.55 -3.17 -15.99
CA ILE A 38 12.94 -4.08 -16.96
C ILE A 38 11.68 -3.47 -17.57
N GLN A 39 11.52 -3.66 -18.87
CA GLN A 39 10.30 -3.29 -19.56
C GLN A 39 9.20 -4.32 -19.28
N LEU A 40 8.04 -3.85 -18.85
CA LEU A 40 6.88 -4.67 -18.53
C LEU A 40 5.64 -4.17 -19.27
N GLU A 41 4.79 -5.13 -19.61
CA GLU A 41 3.47 -4.90 -20.19
C GLU A 41 2.40 -4.85 -19.09
N ALA A 42 1.20 -4.42 -19.48
CA ALA A 42 0.05 -4.38 -18.60
C ALA A 42 -0.24 -5.77 -18.03
N ASN A 43 -0.80 -5.79 -16.83
CA ASN A 43 -1.12 -7.00 -16.07
C ASN A 43 0.09 -7.88 -15.73
N SER A 44 1.30 -7.32 -15.78
CA SER A 44 2.50 -7.97 -15.26
C SER A 44 2.39 -8.24 -13.76
N VAL A 45 3.16 -9.21 -13.30
CA VAL A 45 3.13 -9.73 -11.92
C VAL A 45 4.54 -9.72 -11.35
N LEU A 46 4.69 -9.08 -10.20
CA LEU A 46 5.87 -9.18 -9.34
C LEU A 46 5.64 -10.26 -8.28
N GLU A 47 6.60 -11.16 -8.10
CA GLU A 47 6.62 -12.13 -7.01
C GLU A 47 7.95 -12.05 -6.26
N LEU A 48 7.89 -11.87 -4.95
CA LEU A 48 9.03 -11.98 -4.05
C LEU A 48 8.88 -13.27 -3.24
N ILE A 49 9.74 -14.25 -3.50
CA ILE A 49 9.61 -15.61 -2.97
C ILE A 49 10.75 -15.86 -1.99
N ASP A 50 10.43 -16.17 -0.74
CA ASP A 50 11.44 -16.47 0.27
C ASP A 50 12.03 -17.90 0.16
N ALA A 51 13.07 -18.17 0.93
CA ALA A 51 13.72 -19.49 0.98
C ALA A 51 12.80 -20.64 1.43
N LYS A 52 11.66 -20.36 2.06
CA LYS A 52 10.63 -21.36 2.43
C LYS A 52 9.55 -21.54 1.37
N GLY A 53 9.61 -20.77 0.29
CA GLY A 53 8.63 -20.78 -0.80
C GLY A 53 7.40 -19.92 -0.53
N HIS A 54 7.38 -19.10 0.52
CA HIS A 54 6.30 -18.12 0.69
C HIS A 54 6.44 -17.04 -0.37
N SER A 55 5.39 -16.88 -1.19
CA SER A 55 5.32 -15.87 -2.25
C SER A 55 4.54 -14.65 -1.80
N HIS A 56 5.14 -13.48 -1.94
CA HIS A 56 4.50 -12.18 -1.87
C HIS A 56 4.27 -11.69 -3.29
N ARG A 57 3.02 -11.83 -3.76
CA ARG A 57 2.63 -11.58 -5.15
C ARG A 57 1.88 -10.26 -5.29
N HIS A 58 2.30 -9.45 -6.27
CA HIS A 58 1.72 -8.16 -6.61
C HIS A 58 1.36 -8.11 -8.10
N GLU A 59 0.08 -7.95 -8.39
CA GLU A 59 -0.44 -7.59 -9.71
C GLU A 59 -0.18 -6.10 -9.96
N LEU A 60 0.43 -5.78 -11.10
CA LEU A 60 0.88 -4.42 -11.42
C LEU A 60 -0.19 -3.58 -12.14
N GLY A 61 -1.36 -4.17 -12.40
CA GLY A 61 -2.50 -3.52 -13.06
C GLY A 61 -2.16 -3.09 -14.48
N GLU A 62 -2.76 -2.00 -14.94
CA GLU A 62 -2.60 -1.50 -16.31
C GLU A 62 -1.28 -0.71 -16.55
N SER A 63 -0.35 -0.73 -15.60
CA SER A 63 0.93 -0.04 -15.74
C SER A 63 1.82 -0.71 -16.79
N THR A 64 2.36 0.08 -17.72
CA THR A 64 3.29 -0.33 -18.78
C THR A 64 4.54 0.55 -18.78
N GLY A 65 5.65 0.06 -19.33
CA GLY A 65 6.88 0.84 -19.52
C GLY A 65 8.09 0.21 -18.87
N TRP A 66 9.11 1.01 -18.59
CA TRP A 66 10.32 0.58 -17.88
C TRP A 66 10.13 0.74 -16.37
N PHE A 67 10.17 -0.39 -15.66
CA PHE A 67 10.07 -0.44 -14.23
C PHE A 67 11.47 -0.47 -13.63
N HIS A 68 11.81 0.58 -12.90
CA HIS A 68 13.06 0.75 -12.17
C HIS A 68 12.80 0.40 -10.71
N PHE A 69 13.08 -0.85 -10.33
CA PHE A 69 12.83 -1.32 -8.97
C PHE A 69 13.93 -0.87 -8.01
N SER A 70 13.57 -0.73 -6.74
CA SER A 70 14.47 -0.68 -5.59
C SER A 70 13.98 -1.71 -4.59
N ILE A 71 14.72 -2.82 -4.46
CA ILE A 71 14.36 -3.94 -3.59
C ILE A 71 15.40 -4.02 -2.48
N ARG A 72 14.98 -3.68 -1.27
CA ARG A 72 15.84 -3.52 -0.10
C ARG A 72 15.52 -4.59 0.92
N VAL A 73 16.54 -5.28 1.40
CA VAL A 73 16.41 -6.24 2.49
C VAL A 73 17.33 -5.83 3.62
N HIS A 74 16.72 -5.64 4.80
CA HIS A 74 17.36 -5.14 6.00
C HIS A 74 17.91 -6.29 6.88
N PRO A 75 18.78 -6.00 7.86
CA PRO A 75 19.37 -7.05 8.71
C PRO A 75 18.32 -7.79 9.57
N ASN A 76 17.19 -7.15 9.87
CA ASN A 76 16.06 -7.76 10.56
C ASN A 76 15.13 -8.56 9.63
N LEU A 77 15.54 -8.81 8.38
CA LEU A 77 14.80 -9.54 7.36
C LEU A 77 13.51 -8.84 6.90
N ALA A 78 13.34 -7.54 7.17
CA ALA A 78 12.32 -6.74 6.50
C ALA A 78 12.71 -6.53 5.02
N CYS A 79 11.78 -6.84 4.12
CA CYS A 79 11.85 -6.56 2.70
C CYS A 79 10.97 -5.36 2.37
N GLN A 80 11.55 -4.37 1.71
CA GLN A 80 10.85 -3.21 1.16
C GLN A 80 11.11 -3.15 -0.33
N ALA A 81 10.07 -2.91 -1.11
CA ALA A 81 10.19 -2.74 -2.55
C ALA A 81 9.40 -1.51 -2.99
N ASP A 82 10.01 -0.75 -3.88
CA ASP A 82 9.39 0.35 -4.60
C ASP A 82 9.80 0.25 -6.08
N CYS A 83 9.04 0.86 -6.98
CA CYS A 83 9.51 1.09 -8.35
C CYS A 83 9.06 2.44 -8.89
N VAL A 84 9.85 2.99 -9.79
CA VAL A 84 9.47 4.09 -10.66
C VAL A 84 9.26 3.56 -12.07
N ILE A 85 8.19 4.01 -12.73
CA ILE A 85 7.81 3.61 -14.09
C ILE A 85 8.04 4.80 -15.00
N THR A 86 8.88 4.60 -16.03
CA THR A 86 9.20 5.60 -17.05
C THR A 86 9.08 5.01 -18.45
N ASP A 87 9.22 5.86 -19.48
CA ASP A 87 9.19 5.42 -20.88
C ASP A 87 10.57 4.94 -21.40
N ALA A 88 11.63 5.04 -20.59
CA ALA A 88 13.01 4.79 -21.01
C ALA A 88 13.75 3.81 -20.09
N ARG A 89 14.72 3.09 -20.68
CA ARG A 89 15.53 2.10 -19.97
C ARG A 89 16.46 2.73 -18.94
N GLU A 90 17.01 3.87 -19.26
CA GLU A 90 17.82 4.65 -18.34
C GLU A 90 16.90 5.42 -17.39
N TYR A 91 17.12 5.28 -16.08
CA TYR A 91 16.35 6.00 -15.09
C TYR A 91 16.77 7.46 -15.04
N ASP A 92 15.82 8.35 -15.34
CA ASP A 92 15.94 9.79 -15.14
C ASP A 92 15.48 10.13 -13.70
N PRO A 93 16.39 10.58 -12.81
CA PRO A 93 16.07 10.88 -11.42
C PRO A 93 15.01 11.97 -11.24
N ASP A 94 14.87 12.89 -12.20
CA ASP A 94 13.95 14.03 -12.13
C ASP A 94 12.57 13.69 -12.70
N ALA A 95 12.42 12.58 -13.43
CA ALA A 95 11.16 12.20 -14.07
C ALA A 95 10.01 12.09 -13.06
N PHE A 96 10.30 11.66 -11.83
CA PHE A 96 9.29 11.49 -10.80
C PHE A 96 8.80 12.82 -10.21
N SER A 97 9.72 13.74 -9.91
CA SER A 97 9.39 15.06 -9.34
C SER A 97 8.72 15.98 -10.37
N GLU A 98 9.04 15.81 -11.66
CA GLU A 98 8.42 16.55 -12.77
C GLU A 98 7.09 15.96 -13.23
N GLY A 99 6.61 14.88 -12.61
CA GLY A 99 5.34 14.23 -12.96
C GLY A 99 5.35 13.46 -14.29
N ARG A 100 6.53 13.24 -14.87
CA ARG A 100 6.74 12.41 -16.08
C ARG A 100 6.80 10.92 -15.78
N ALA A 101 6.88 10.55 -14.50
CA ALA A 101 6.92 9.16 -14.04
C ALA A 101 5.86 8.89 -12.97
N ARG A 102 5.56 7.60 -12.78
CA ARG A 102 4.66 7.10 -11.72
C ARG A 102 5.41 6.13 -10.82
N GLY A 103 4.93 5.98 -9.60
CA GLY A 103 5.55 5.12 -8.60
C GLY A 103 4.62 4.01 -8.17
N ILE A 104 5.18 2.86 -7.83
CA ILE A 104 4.46 1.84 -7.05
C ILE A 104 5.29 1.56 -5.80
N ARG A 105 4.67 1.72 -4.63
CA ARG A 105 5.20 1.21 -3.36
C ARG A 105 4.53 -0.11 -3.04
N PHE A 106 5.30 -1.17 -2.88
CA PHE A 106 4.80 -2.49 -2.55
C PHE A 106 4.74 -2.64 -1.03
N GLN A 107 3.67 -3.27 -0.53
CA GLN A 107 3.53 -3.56 0.90
C GLN A 107 4.77 -4.30 1.42
N PRO A 108 5.51 -3.69 2.38
CA PRO A 108 6.62 -4.35 3.03
C PRO A 108 6.20 -5.64 3.73
N PHE A 109 7.13 -6.57 3.84
CA PHE A 109 6.93 -7.82 4.56
C PHE A 109 8.23 -8.29 5.20
N PHE A 110 8.11 -9.14 6.20
CA PHE A 110 9.24 -9.84 6.80
C PHE A 110 9.46 -11.19 6.12
N ILE A 111 10.70 -11.45 5.70
CA ILE A 111 11.13 -12.72 5.13
C ILE A 111 11.11 -13.79 6.24
N SER A 112 10.83 -15.06 5.88
CA SER A 112 10.87 -16.18 6.82
C SER A 112 12.15 -16.18 7.67
N GLY A 113 11.98 -16.26 8.99
CA GLY A 113 13.07 -16.23 9.97
C GLY A 113 13.23 -14.89 10.68
N ALA A 114 12.53 -13.84 10.26
CA ALA A 114 12.45 -12.59 11.00
C ALA A 114 11.85 -12.79 12.41
N SER A 115 12.25 -11.94 13.35
CA SER A 115 11.69 -11.93 14.72
C SER A 115 10.26 -11.42 14.78
N VAL A 116 9.83 -10.63 13.77
CA VAL A 116 8.47 -10.12 13.64
C VAL A 116 7.75 -10.93 12.57
N ALA A 117 6.61 -11.50 12.92
CA ALA A 117 5.75 -12.20 11.98
C ALA A 117 4.83 -11.21 11.24
N ASN A 118 4.61 -11.47 9.94
CA ASN A 118 3.75 -10.63 9.10
C ASN A 118 2.29 -10.55 9.62
N ASP A 119 1.82 -11.58 10.33
CA ASP A 119 0.46 -11.62 10.89
C ASP A 119 0.22 -10.59 12.00
N LYS A 120 1.28 -10.08 12.64
CA LYS A 120 1.20 -8.98 13.61
C LYS A 120 0.73 -7.66 12.99
N LEU A 121 0.82 -7.56 11.66
CA LEU A 121 0.39 -6.39 10.90
C LEU A 121 -1.02 -6.53 10.32
N TYR A 122 -1.72 -7.65 10.52
CA TYR A 122 -3.05 -7.86 9.95
C TYR A 122 -4.06 -6.87 10.54
N GLY A 123 -4.92 -6.32 9.67
CA GLY A 123 -5.87 -5.24 10.01
C GLY A 123 -5.24 -3.90 10.43
N GLN A 124 -3.92 -3.78 10.59
CA GLN A 124 -3.28 -2.54 11.03
C GLN A 124 -3.32 -1.47 9.92
N GLY A 125 -3.09 -0.21 10.34
CA GLY A 125 -2.98 0.93 9.44
C GLY A 125 -1.75 0.91 8.50
N LEU A 126 -1.74 1.78 7.51
CA LEU A 126 -0.69 1.86 6.48
C LEU A 126 0.64 2.36 7.03
N PHE A 127 0.64 3.16 8.11
CA PHE A 127 1.87 3.52 8.83
C PHE A 127 2.52 2.30 9.49
N ALA A 128 1.73 1.51 10.23
CA ALA A 128 2.23 0.31 10.89
C ALA A 128 2.73 -0.73 9.87
N ARG A 129 2.11 -0.79 8.69
CA ARG A 129 2.53 -1.63 7.57
C ARG A 129 3.72 -1.07 6.78
N GLY A 130 4.21 0.13 7.09
CA GLY A 130 5.35 0.75 6.41
C GLY A 130 5.05 1.22 4.98
N LEU A 131 3.77 1.45 4.65
CA LEU A 131 3.34 2.02 3.37
C LEU A 131 3.35 3.56 3.40
N HIS A 132 3.15 4.16 4.58
CA HIS A 132 3.35 5.57 4.85
C HIS A 132 4.34 5.78 6.00
N PHE A 133 4.98 6.96 6.02
CA PHE A 133 5.98 7.32 7.02
C PHE A 133 5.69 8.72 7.57
N SER A 134 5.69 8.85 8.89
CA SER A 134 5.50 10.14 9.55
C SER A 134 6.56 11.15 9.11
N GLY A 135 6.15 12.38 8.82
CA GLY A 135 7.04 13.44 8.34
C GLY A 135 7.32 13.41 6.83
N ASN A 136 6.92 12.36 6.10
CA ASN A 136 7.08 12.27 4.66
C ASN A 136 5.72 12.22 3.96
N ILE A 137 5.48 13.21 3.09
CA ILE A 137 4.29 13.22 2.24
C ILE A 137 4.51 12.22 1.10
N THR A 138 3.63 11.23 0.97
CA THR A 138 3.67 10.31 -0.16
C THR A 138 3.25 11.06 -1.42
N PRO A 139 4.09 11.12 -2.47
CA PRO A 139 3.76 11.85 -3.69
C PRO A 139 2.49 11.30 -4.36
N GLY A 140 1.64 12.18 -4.89
CA GLY A 140 0.33 11.80 -5.44
C GLY A 140 0.39 10.90 -6.69
N ASN A 141 1.52 10.86 -7.39
CA ASN A 141 1.81 9.94 -8.48
C ASN A 141 2.33 8.56 -8.01
N THR A 142 2.25 8.26 -6.69
CA THR A 142 2.56 6.95 -6.12
C THR A 142 1.28 6.14 -5.90
N ILE A 143 1.24 4.95 -6.47
CA ILE A 143 0.25 3.91 -6.17
C ILE A 143 0.80 3.03 -5.06
N LEU A 144 -0.04 2.58 -4.14
CA LEU A 144 0.33 1.55 -3.16
C LEU A 144 -0.20 0.20 -3.63
N SER A 145 0.66 -0.82 -3.65
CA SER A 145 0.29 -2.20 -3.92
C SER A 145 0.20 -2.98 -2.62
N CYS A 146 -1.03 -3.22 -2.17
CA CYS A 146 -1.37 -3.91 -0.93
C CYS A 146 -1.57 -5.42 -1.17
N VAL A 147 -1.45 -6.24 -0.12
CA VAL A 147 -1.75 -7.67 -0.14
C VAL A 147 -2.76 -7.98 0.97
N CYS A 148 -3.91 -8.54 0.61
CA CYS A 148 -4.94 -8.87 1.59
C CYS A 148 -4.46 -9.93 2.59
N ASP A 149 -4.64 -9.65 3.88
CA ASP A 149 -4.27 -10.58 4.96
C ASP A 149 -5.03 -11.91 4.90
N ARG A 150 -6.23 -11.93 4.32
CA ARG A 150 -7.09 -13.12 4.26
C ARG A 150 -6.94 -13.91 2.96
N CYS A 151 -7.24 -13.29 1.81
CA CYS A 151 -7.22 -14.00 0.53
C CYS A 151 -5.86 -13.98 -0.18
N LYS A 152 -4.87 -13.25 0.37
CA LYS A 152 -3.51 -13.12 -0.18
C LYS A 152 -3.42 -12.53 -1.60
N ARG A 153 -4.54 -12.07 -2.16
CA ARG A 153 -4.56 -11.35 -3.43
C ARG A 153 -4.14 -9.90 -3.22
N SER A 154 -3.31 -9.41 -4.12
CA SER A 154 -2.92 -8.01 -4.14
C SER A 154 -4.01 -7.12 -4.72
N PHE A 155 -3.98 -5.84 -4.37
CA PHE A 155 -4.79 -4.80 -4.98
C PHE A 155 -4.07 -3.46 -4.89
N GLN A 156 -4.42 -2.53 -5.77
CA GLN A 156 -3.78 -1.23 -5.86
C GLN A 156 -4.71 -0.13 -5.36
N ILE A 157 -4.14 0.83 -4.63
CA ILE A 157 -4.85 1.99 -4.11
C ILE A 157 -4.07 3.26 -4.39
N HIS A 158 -4.81 4.36 -4.53
CA HIS A 158 -4.30 5.70 -4.32
C HIS A 158 -4.52 6.09 -2.86
N SER A 159 -3.70 7.02 -2.40
CA SER A 159 -3.82 7.64 -1.09
C SER A 159 -3.77 9.15 -1.24
N TYR A 160 -4.48 9.85 -0.37
CA TYR A 160 -4.39 11.31 -0.26
C TYR A 160 -4.21 11.72 1.19
N HIS A 161 -3.49 12.82 1.40
CA HIS A 161 -3.13 13.29 2.73
C HIS A 161 -4.24 14.19 3.30
N SER A 162 -5.06 13.66 4.20
CA SER A 162 -6.25 14.34 4.74
C SER A 162 -5.89 15.64 5.48
N GLY A 163 -4.75 15.67 6.18
CA GLY A 163 -4.28 16.85 6.93
C GLY A 163 -3.84 18.07 6.10
N PHE A 164 -3.29 17.88 4.89
CA PHE A 164 -2.94 19.02 4.00
C PHE A 164 -4.12 19.41 3.11
N SER A 165 -5.05 18.48 2.86
CA SER A 165 -6.19 18.69 1.99
C SER A 165 -7.40 19.31 2.69
N SER A 166 -7.29 19.75 3.96
CA SER A 166 -8.40 20.33 4.75
C SER A 166 -9.67 19.46 4.70
N THR A 167 -9.50 18.14 4.71
CA THR A 167 -10.60 17.18 4.54
C THR A 167 -10.47 16.02 5.52
N GLY A 168 -11.60 15.58 6.07
CA GLY A 168 -11.78 14.26 6.69
C GLY A 168 -12.17 13.21 5.65
N TYR A 169 -12.28 11.96 6.07
CA TYR A 169 -12.62 10.86 5.18
C TYR A 169 -13.41 9.76 5.86
N PHE A 170 -14.24 9.08 5.09
CA PHE A 170 -15.11 8.02 5.57
C PHE A 170 -15.13 6.88 4.56
N TYR A 171 -15.12 5.66 5.05
CA TYR A 171 -15.29 4.47 4.22
C TYR A 171 -16.75 4.03 4.26
N SER A 172 -17.24 3.54 3.14
CA SER A 172 -18.53 2.87 3.03
C SER A 172 -18.54 1.55 3.82
N ASP A 173 -19.70 1.02 4.23
CA ASP A 173 -19.75 -0.24 5.01
C ASP A 173 -19.16 -1.42 4.20
N SER A 174 -19.31 -1.38 2.87
CA SER A 174 -18.68 -2.33 1.94
C SER A 174 -17.16 -2.14 1.81
N GLY A 175 -16.62 -1.01 2.29
CA GLY A 175 -15.22 -0.62 2.18
C GLY A 175 -14.74 -0.36 0.76
N ARG A 176 -15.66 -0.31 -0.23
CA ARG A 176 -15.35 -0.15 -1.66
C ARG A 176 -15.21 1.31 -2.08
N PHE A 177 -15.92 2.17 -1.39
CA PHE A 177 -16.01 3.60 -1.68
C PHE A 177 -15.50 4.42 -0.51
N THR A 178 -14.87 5.53 -0.85
CA THR A 178 -14.35 6.52 0.08
C THR A 178 -14.95 7.87 -0.27
N ILE A 179 -15.43 8.57 0.74
CA ILE A 179 -15.91 9.95 0.61
C ILE A 179 -15.03 10.88 1.44
N THR A 180 -14.65 12.00 0.86
CA THR A 180 -13.96 13.08 1.55
C THR A 180 -14.97 14.10 2.03
N VAL A 181 -14.77 14.64 3.23
CA VAL A 181 -15.63 15.68 3.79
C VAL A 181 -14.77 16.89 4.09
N HIS A 182 -15.18 18.09 3.68
CA HIS A 182 -14.43 19.31 4.02
C HIS A 182 -14.42 19.52 5.55
N ASP A 183 -13.27 19.90 6.11
CA ASP A 183 -13.10 20.14 7.56
C ASP A 183 -14.01 21.24 8.15
N ARG A 184 -14.60 22.10 7.32
CA ARG A 184 -15.57 23.12 7.71
C ARG A 184 -16.96 22.55 7.98
N VAL A 185 -17.23 21.33 7.55
CA VAL A 185 -18.50 20.65 7.84
C VAL A 185 -18.50 20.24 9.32
N PRO A 186 -19.48 20.66 10.13
CA PRO A 186 -19.55 20.27 11.54
C PRO A 186 -19.54 18.74 11.71
N GLY A 187 -18.67 18.25 12.59
CA GLY A 187 -18.49 16.81 12.84
C GLY A 187 -17.43 16.15 11.95
N CYS A 188 -16.87 16.86 10.98
CA CYS A 188 -15.74 16.35 10.20
C CYS A 188 -14.51 16.18 11.12
N PRO A 189 -13.88 15.00 11.15
CA PRO A 189 -12.67 14.80 11.94
C PRO A 189 -11.50 15.55 11.30
N ALA A 190 -10.92 16.51 12.04
CA ALA A 190 -9.62 17.05 11.68
C ALA A 190 -8.55 15.93 11.74
N ALA A 191 -7.53 16.01 10.90
CA ALA A 191 -6.42 15.04 10.94
C ALA A 191 -5.77 15.03 12.33
N LEU A 192 -5.45 13.83 12.84
CA LEU A 192 -4.86 13.63 14.17
C LEU A 192 -5.73 14.08 15.36
N ALA A 193 -6.99 14.45 15.14
CA ALA A 193 -7.93 14.81 16.20
C ALA A 193 -8.95 13.69 16.46
N GLN A 194 -9.42 13.62 17.71
CA GLN A 194 -10.59 12.81 18.04
C GLN A 194 -11.85 13.65 17.77
N PRO A 195 -12.77 13.20 16.90
CA PRO A 195 -13.99 13.94 16.64
C PRO A 195 -14.93 13.93 17.85
N ASP A 196 -15.72 14.99 18.00
CA ASP A 196 -16.84 15.01 18.95
C ASP A 196 -17.88 13.95 18.53
N PRO A 197 -18.25 12.99 19.41
CA PRO A 197 -19.14 11.89 19.03
C PRO A 197 -20.52 12.32 18.55
N VAL A 198 -21.09 13.40 19.10
CA VAL A 198 -22.45 13.86 18.77
C VAL A 198 -22.45 14.53 17.40
N HIS A 199 -21.49 15.41 17.15
CA HIS A 199 -21.33 16.03 15.83
C HIS A 199 -20.96 15.00 14.76
N LEU A 200 -20.09 14.03 15.08
CA LEU A 200 -19.73 12.96 14.16
C LEU A 200 -20.96 12.13 13.75
N ALA A 201 -21.75 11.66 14.72
CA ALA A 201 -22.95 10.88 14.44
C ALA A 201 -23.96 11.68 13.60
N THR A 202 -24.08 12.99 13.87
CA THR A 202 -24.94 13.88 13.07
C THR A 202 -24.45 14.01 11.63
N LEU A 203 -23.14 14.11 11.41
CA LEU A 203 -22.55 14.12 10.07
C LEU A 203 -22.77 12.79 9.36
N GLU A 204 -22.44 11.66 9.98
CA GLU A 204 -22.60 10.32 9.40
C GLU A 204 -24.04 10.04 8.95
N ALA A 205 -25.03 10.54 9.70
CA ALA A 205 -26.44 10.43 9.34
C ALA A 205 -26.85 11.29 8.13
N LYS A 206 -26.11 12.35 7.84
CA LYS A 206 -26.35 13.27 6.71
C LYS A 206 -25.58 12.87 5.44
N LEU A 207 -24.51 12.10 5.57
CA LEU A 207 -23.74 11.66 4.40
C LEU A 207 -24.64 10.89 3.42
N PRO A 208 -24.46 11.09 2.10
CA PRO A 208 -25.21 10.34 1.11
C PRO A 208 -24.88 8.84 1.22
N ARG A 209 -25.73 7.99 0.65
CA ARG A 209 -25.39 6.57 0.49
C ARG A 209 -24.27 6.42 -0.53
N ALA A 210 -23.41 5.42 -0.31
CA ALA A 210 -22.42 5.01 -1.29
C ALA A 210 -23.10 4.50 -2.59
N PRO A 211 -22.39 4.42 -3.72
CA PRO A 211 -22.94 3.89 -4.96
C PRO A 211 -23.51 2.46 -4.87
N ASP A 212 -23.07 1.67 -3.88
CA ASP A 212 -23.63 0.35 -3.58
C ASP A 212 -24.74 0.35 -2.50
N GLY A 213 -25.22 1.53 -2.09
CA GLY A 213 -26.28 1.72 -1.11
C GLY A 213 -25.83 1.68 0.36
N THR A 214 -24.56 1.39 0.63
CA THR A 214 -24.07 1.30 2.03
C THR A 214 -23.83 2.68 2.66
N SER A 215 -23.77 2.73 4.00
CA SER A 215 -23.51 3.97 4.74
C SER A 215 -22.00 4.27 4.82
N TYR A 216 -21.66 5.55 4.92
CA TYR A 216 -20.30 5.99 5.29
C TYR A 216 -20.19 6.18 6.80
N ARG A 217 -19.11 5.67 7.41
CA ARG A 217 -18.80 5.87 8.82
C ARG A 217 -17.30 6.06 9.04
N TYR A 218 -16.96 6.77 10.10
CA TYR A 218 -15.60 7.09 10.48
C TYR A 218 -14.81 5.84 10.86
N ALA A 219 -15.45 4.92 11.57
CA ALA A 219 -14.86 3.65 12.00
C ALA A 219 -15.00 2.52 10.95
N ASN A 220 -15.68 2.75 9.82
CA ASN A 220 -15.79 1.71 8.81
C ASN A 220 -14.41 1.29 8.32
N PRO A 221 -14.15 -0.02 8.17
CA PRO A 221 -12.85 -0.48 7.69
C PRO A 221 -12.69 -0.24 6.19
N PHE A 222 -11.44 -0.05 5.76
CA PHE A 222 -11.10 -0.18 4.36
C PHE A 222 -10.95 -1.68 4.04
N ARG A 223 -11.71 -2.19 3.07
CA ARG A 223 -11.86 -3.64 2.85
C ARG A 223 -11.18 -4.09 1.56
N CYS A 224 -10.69 -5.33 1.55
CA CYS A 224 -10.16 -5.94 0.34
C CYS A 224 -11.23 -6.02 -0.76
N PRO A 225 -10.94 -5.60 -2.01
CA PRO A 225 -11.93 -5.61 -3.09
C PRO A 225 -12.25 -7.03 -3.59
N HIS A 226 -11.43 -8.02 -3.23
CA HIS A 226 -11.56 -9.40 -3.69
C HIS A 226 -12.37 -10.30 -2.75
N CYS A 227 -12.36 -10.01 -1.45
CA CYS A 227 -13.00 -10.87 -0.44
C CYS A 227 -13.71 -10.13 0.69
N SER A 228 -13.76 -8.79 0.62
CA SER A 228 -14.43 -7.90 1.59
C SER A 228 -13.92 -7.98 3.04
N ALA A 229 -12.84 -8.73 3.30
CA ALA A 229 -12.19 -8.73 4.60
C ALA A 229 -11.59 -7.34 4.89
N PRO A 230 -11.67 -6.84 6.15
CA PRO A 230 -10.97 -5.64 6.55
C PRO A 230 -9.47 -5.74 6.22
N TYR A 231 -8.94 -4.71 5.57
CA TYR A 231 -7.50 -4.55 5.34
C TYR A 231 -6.93 -3.49 6.29
N ILE A 232 -7.64 -2.38 6.46
CA ILE A 232 -7.46 -1.48 7.60
C ILE A 232 -8.69 -1.64 8.48
N ASP A 233 -8.51 -2.22 9.65
CA ASP A 233 -9.56 -2.62 10.57
C ASP A 233 -9.58 -1.68 11.79
N PHE A 234 -10.41 -0.65 11.72
CA PHE A 234 -10.56 0.29 12.83
C PHE A 234 -11.41 -0.25 13.98
N ASP A 235 -12.17 -1.33 13.78
CA ASP A 235 -12.88 -1.98 14.88
C ASP A 235 -11.90 -2.77 15.75
N ALA A 236 -10.98 -3.50 15.12
CA ALA A 236 -9.91 -4.21 15.82
C ALA A 236 -8.81 -3.28 16.35
N TYR A 237 -8.53 -2.18 15.64
CA TYR A 237 -7.48 -1.21 15.97
C TYR A 237 -7.99 0.25 16.00
N PRO A 238 -8.91 0.60 16.91
CA PRO A 238 -9.56 1.92 16.91
C PRO A 238 -8.58 3.08 17.10
N LYS A 239 -7.49 2.87 17.83
CA LYS A 239 -6.43 3.88 18.03
C LYS A 239 -5.72 4.27 16.73
N ASN A 240 -5.71 3.40 15.72
CA ASN A 240 -5.09 3.70 14.43
C ASN A 240 -5.88 4.75 13.66
N ARG A 241 -7.18 4.89 13.89
CA ARG A 241 -8.03 5.78 13.10
C ARG A 241 -7.58 7.24 13.17
N GLN A 242 -7.13 7.68 14.35
CA GLN A 242 -6.64 9.04 14.58
C GLN A 242 -5.30 9.30 13.89
N THR A 243 -4.42 8.29 13.87
CA THR A 243 -3.08 8.41 13.27
C THR A 243 -3.04 8.06 11.78
N GLU A 244 -4.10 7.46 11.24
CA GLU A 244 -4.25 7.16 9.81
C GLU A 244 -4.78 8.39 9.06
N TYR A 245 -3.90 9.38 8.85
CA TYR A 245 -4.24 10.63 8.13
C TYR A 245 -4.08 10.54 6.60
N TYR A 246 -3.98 9.32 6.07
CA TYR A 246 -4.13 9.06 4.64
C TYR A 246 -5.45 8.34 4.36
N GLY A 247 -6.33 8.99 3.60
CA GLY A 247 -7.52 8.35 3.06
C GLY A 247 -7.15 7.55 1.81
N ASN A 248 -7.77 6.38 1.63
CA ASN A 248 -7.43 5.45 0.55
C ASN A 248 -8.60 5.24 -0.39
N TYR A 249 -8.33 5.00 -1.68
CA TYR A 249 -9.35 4.64 -2.65
C TYR A 249 -8.73 3.77 -3.73
N PHE A 250 -9.53 2.88 -4.34
CA PHE A 250 -9.01 1.96 -5.34
C PHE A 250 -8.60 2.70 -6.62
N VAL A 251 -7.54 2.20 -7.27
CA VAL A 251 -7.22 2.63 -8.63
C VAL A 251 -8.43 2.36 -9.54
N GLY A 252 -8.83 3.37 -10.31
CA GLY A 252 -10.01 3.32 -11.17
C GLY A 252 -11.34 3.63 -10.47
N SER A 253 -11.36 3.81 -9.14
CA SER A 253 -12.53 4.31 -8.42
C SER A 253 -12.49 5.84 -8.32
N GLU A 254 -13.68 6.44 -8.38
CA GLU A 254 -13.85 7.86 -8.09
C GLU A 254 -13.73 8.13 -6.58
N LEU A 255 -13.01 9.20 -6.24
CA LEU A 255 -12.97 9.73 -4.88
C LEU A 255 -14.10 10.73 -4.71
N LEU A 256 -15.15 10.32 -3.98
CA LEU A 256 -16.35 11.13 -3.78
C LEU A 256 -16.06 12.28 -2.80
N ARG A 257 -16.78 13.38 -2.97
CA ARG A 257 -16.64 14.59 -2.14
C ARG A 257 -17.98 15.01 -1.58
N TYR A 258 -17.97 15.49 -0.34
CA TYR A 258 -19.11 16.08 0.33
C TYR A 258 -18.70 17.46 0.85
N GLU A 259 -19.42 18.49 0.39
CA GLU A 259 -19.16 19.88 0.74
C GLU A 259 -20.38 20.52 1.42
N PHE A 260 -20.16 21.67 2.05
CA PHE A 260 -21.24 22.38 2.75
C PHE A 260 -22.18 23.00 1.71
N GLY A 261 -23.40 22.47 1.57
CA GLY A 261 -24.41 22.97 0.64
C GLY A 261 -25.07 21.90 -0.24
N ASP A 262 -24.58 20.66 -0.19
CA ASP A 262 -25.16 19.48 -0.85
C ASP A 262 -26.27 18.80 -0.03
#